data_AF-A0A938TGQ8-F1
#
_entry.id   AF-A0A938TGQ8-F1
#
_cell.length_a   1.000
_cell.length_b   1.000
_cell.length_c   1.000
_cell.angle_alpha   90.00
_cell.angle_beta   90.00
_cell.angle_gamma   90.00
#
_symmetry.space_group_name_H-M   'P 1'
#
loop_
_entity.id
_entity.type
_entity.pdbx_description
1 polymer ?
#
loop_
_entity_poly.entity_id
_entity_poly.type
_entity_poly.pdbx_seq_one_letter_code
_entity_poly.pdbx_strand_id
1 'polypeptide(L)' 'MIESHDLFHEFPEYQEKIRAMMLSSDAFVRLMRDYDDCDHKIQRIEQRVDPATDFYAEELKYLRVRLKDQLYKMLVL' A
#
# COMPACT_ATOMS: atom_id res chain seq x y z
N MET A 1 2.75 11.67 -14.11
CA MET A 1 3.34 10.37 -13.73
C MET A 1 2.81 10.11 -12.34
N ILE A 2 1.92 9.14 -12.20
CA ILE A 2 1.45 8.73 -10.87
C ILE A 2 2.71 8.18 -10.20
N GLU A 3 3.20 8.85 -9.16
CA GLU A 3 4.25 8.28 -8.31
C GLU A 3 3.65 7.00 -7.74
N SER A 4 3.96 5.88 -8.38
CA SER A 4 3.58 4.57 -7.93
C SER A 4 4.26 4.37 -6.59
N HIS A 5 3.48 4.52 -5.51
CA HIS A 5 3.82 4.11 -4.15
C HIS A 5 3.87 2.58 -4.10
N ASP A 6 4.64 2.00 -5.02
CA ASP A 6 4.83 0.57 -5.11
C ASP A 6 5.77 0.18 -3.97
N LEU A 7 5.44 -0.91 -3.29
CA LEU A 7 6.17 -1.43 -2.15
C LEU A 7 7.68 -1.59 -2.45
N PHE A 8 8.03 -1.88 -3.71
CA PHE A 8 9.42 -1.97 -4.18
C PHE A 8 10.21 -0.65 -4.13
N HIS A 9 9.53 0.49 -4.25
CA HIS A 9 10.11 1.83 -4.14
C HIS A 9 10.20 2.28 -2.68
N GLU A 10 9.22 1.91 -1.85
CA GLU A 10 9.23 2.25 -0.42
C GLU A 10 10.22 1.39 0.37
N PHE A 11 10.47 0.16 -0.07
CA PHE A 11 11.34 -0.81 0.59
C PHE A 11 12.38 -1.40 -0.38
N PRO A 12 13.28 -0.56 -0.94
CA PRO A 12 14.26 -1.00 -1.94
C PRO A 12 15.28 -2.00 -1.38
N GLU A 13 15.51 -1.98 -0.06
CA GLU A 13 16.39 -2.93 0.62
C GLU A 13 15.76 -4.34 0.79
N TYR A 14 14.44 -4.47 0.64
CA TYR A 14 13.72 -5.73 0.81
C TYR A 14 13.21 -6.34 -0.50
N GLN A 15 13.63 -5.84 -1.67
CA GLN A 15 13.07 -6.27 -2.96
C GLN A 15 13.11 -7.79 -3.19
N GLU A 16 14.20 -8.46 -2.85
CA GLU A 16 14.30 -9.92 -2.96
C GLU A 16 13.31 -10.62 -2.03
N LYS A 17 13.16 -10.13 -0.80
CA LYS A 17 12.24 -10.69 0.19
C LYS A 17 10.79 -10.44 -0.20
N ILE A 18 10.46 -9.27 -0.75
CA ILE A 18 9.13 -8.98 -1.32
C ILE A 18 8.82 -10.00 -2.43
N ARG A 19 9.74 -10.23 -3.37
CA ARG A 19 9.54 -11.24 -4.44
C ARG A 19 9.33 -12.64 -3.87
N ALA A 20 10.13 -13.05 -2.89
CA ALA A 20 9.98 -14.35 -2.24
C ALA A 20 8.62 -14.48 -1.53
N MET A 21 8.21 -13.45 -0.81
CA MET A 21 6.92 -13.40 -0.10
C MET A 21 5.73 -13.41 -1.06
N MET A 22 5.82 -12.73 -2.21
CA MET A 22 4.79 -12.80 -3.25
C MET A 22 4.60 -14.21 -3.81
N LEU A 23 5.66 -15.02 -3.87
CA LEU A 23 5.61 -16.40 -4.36
C LEU A 23 5.18 -17.41 -3.29
N SER A 24 5.38 -17.08 -2.01
CA SER A 24 5.23 -18.04 -0.90
C SER A 24 4.09 -17.71 0.06
N SER A 25 3.51 -16.51 0.01
CA SER A 25 2.50 -16.05 0.97
C SER A 25 1.34 -15.33 0.28
N ASP A 26 0.21 -16.05 0.16
CA ASP A 26 -1.05 -15.46 -0.32
C ASP A 26 -1.51 -14.31 0.59
N ALA A 27 -1.20 -14.38 1.88
CA ALA A 27 -1.53 -13.32 2.83
C ALA A 27 -0.75 -12.03 2.49
N PHE A 28 0.53 -12.15 2.13
CA PHE A 28 1.34 -11.01 1.71
C PHE A 28 0.82 -10.40 0.41
N VAL A 29 0.47 -11.23 -0.56
CA VAL A 29 -0.10 -10.77 -1.85
C VAL A 29 -1.43 -10.02 -1.65
N ARG A 30 -2.31 -10.53 -0.78
CA ARG A 30 -3.57 -9.85 -0.45
C ARG A 30 -3.32 -8.50 0.22
N LEU A 31 -2.41 -8.47 1.18
CA LEU A 31 -2.08 -7.24 1.92
C LEU A 31 -1.46 -6.17 1.00
N MET A 32 -0.61 -6.59 0.06
CA MET A 32 -0.02 -5.70 -0.95
C MET A 32 -1.10 -5.14 -1.88
N ARG A 33 -2.04 -5.97 -2.34
CA ARG A 33 -3.17 -5.50 -3.14
C ARG A 33 -4.05 -4.51 -2.38
N ASP A 34 -4.37 -4.79 -1.12
CA ASP A 34 -5.17 -3.90 -0.28
C ASP A 34 -4.45 -2.55 -0.09
N TYR A 35 -3.12 -2.57 0.02
CA TYR A 35 -2.29 -1.37 0.08
C TYR A 35 -2.38 -0.55 -1.21
N ASP A 36 -2.15 -1.18 -2.36
CA ASP A 36 -2.21 -0.54 -3.67
C ASP A 36 -3.62 0.04 -3.95
N ASP A 37 -4.67 -0.71 -3.63
CA ASP A 37 -6.06 -0.26 -3.79
C ASP A 37 -6.37 0.94 -2.89
N CYS A 38 -5.83 0.97 -1.66
CA CYS A 38 -5.97 2.09 -0.75
C CYS A 38 -5.26 3.34 -1.29
N ASP A 39 -4.02 3.19 -1.75
CA ASP A 39 -3.24 4.30 -2.32
C ASP A 39 -3.92 4.86 -3.58
N HIS A 40 -4.40 3.99 -4.47
CA HIS A 40 -5.16 4.40 -5.65
C HIS A 40 -6.43 5.19 -5.30
N LYS A 41 -7.17 4.79 -4.26
CA LYS A 41 -8.34 5.54 -3.80
C LYS A 41 -7.96 6.92 -3.27
N ILE A 42 -6.90 7.02 -2.46
CA ILE A 42 -6.40 8.30 -1.96
C ILE A 42 -6.03 9.21 -3.13
N GLN A 43 -5.26 8.71 -4.10
CA GLN A 43 -4.88 9.48 -5.28
C GLN A 43 -6.08 9.98 -6.09
N ARG A 44 -7.12 9.15 -6.28
CA ARG A 44 -8.34 9.56 -6.99
C ARG A 44 -9.12 10.65 -6.25
N ILE A 45 -9.17 10.57 -4.92
CA ILE A 45 -9.78 11.60 -4.07
C ILE A 45 -8.96 12.90 -4.15
N GLU A 46 -7.64 12.83 -4.04
CA GLU A 46 -6.74 13.99 -4.09
C GLU A 46 -6.77 14.68 -5.46
N GLN A 47 -6.89 13.91 -6.54
CA GLN A 47 -7.09 14.41 -7.90
C GLN A 47 -8.52 14.94 -8.15
N ARG A 48 -9.39 14.92 -7.13
CA ARG A 48 -10.81 15.33 -7.21
C ARG A 48 -11.59 14.55 -8.28
N VAL A 49 -11.15 13.34 -8.60
CA VAL A 49 -11.85 12.42 -9.51
C VAL A 49 -13.06 11.82 -8.79
N ASP A 50 -12.87 11.39 -7.55
CA ASP A 50 -13.93 10.86 -6.71
C ASP A 50 -14.29 11.87 -5.60
N PRO A 51 -15.58 12.21 -5.41
CA PRO A 51 -16.00 13.04 -4.30
C PRO A 51 -15.90 12.23 -3.00
N ALA A 52 -15.11 12.72 -2.06
CA ALA A 52 -14.99 12.17 -0.72
C ALA A 52 -15.06 13.28 0.32
N THR A 53 -15.49 12.93 1.53
CA THR A 53 -15.37 13.82 2.68
C THR A 53 -13.92 13.83 3.16
N ASP A 54 -13.50 14.94 3.77
CA ASP A 54 -12.17 15.05 4.38
C ASP A 54 -11.95 13.93 5.42
N PHE A 55 -12.99 13.56 6.16
CA PHE A 55 -12.95 12.45 7.11
C PHE A 55 -12.62 11.11 6.44
N TYR A 56 -13.28 10.78 5.33
CA TYR A 56 -13.02 9.54 4.61
C TYR A 56 -11.61 9.51 4.00
N ALA A 57 -11.15 10.65 3.49
CA ALA A 57 -9.78 10.78 2.98
C ALA A 57 -8.73 10.54 4.09
N GLU A 58 -8.96 11.08 5.29
CA GLU A 58 -8.09 10.82 6.44
C GLU A 58 -8.14 9.35 6.89
N GLU A 59 -9.32 8.72 6.94
CA GLU A 59 -9.43 7.28 7.25
C GLU A 59 -8.62 6.41 6.28
N LEU A 60 -8.65 6.73 4.99
CA LEU A 60 -7.84 6.03 3.99
C LEU A 60 -6.34 6.23 4.24
N LYS A 61 -5.89 7.44 4.58
CA LYS A 61 -4.47 7.69 4.91
C LYS A 61 -4.04 6.88 6.13
N TYR A 62 -4.86 6.80 7.17
CA TYR A 62 -4.60 5.94 8.33
C TYR A 62 -4.53 4.46 7.94
N LEU A 63 -5.45 4.00 7.08
CA LEU A 63 -5.45 2.64 6.57
C LEU A 63 -4.18 2.33 5.77
N ARG A 64 -3.75 3.23 4.89
CA ARG A 64 -2.51 3.09 4.12
C ARG A 64 -1.30 2.90 5.03
N VAL A 65 -1.15 3.74 6.06
CA VAL A 65 -0.05 3.61 7.04
C VAL A 65 -0.11 2.27 7.76
N ARG A 66 -1.30 1.83 8.19
CA ARG A 66 -1.46 0.54 8.88
C ARG A 66 -1.10 -0.66 7.99
N LEU A 67 -1.54 -0.65 6.73
CA LEU A 67 -1.24 -1.70 5.76
C LEU A 67 0.27 -1.76 5.47
N LYS A 68 0.90 -0.60 5.32
CA LYS A 68 2.36 -0.50 5.18
C LYS A 68 3.10 -1.08 6.38
N ASP A 69 2.70 -0.74 7.59
CA ASP A 69 3.30 -1.28 8.82
C ASP A 69 3.17 -2.81 8.88
N GLN A 70 2.05 -3.37 8.42
CA GLN A 70 1.87 -4.82 8.36
C GLN A 70 2.77 -5.47 7.32
N LEU A 71 2.89 -4.87 6.12
CA LEU A 71 3.80 -5.34 5.08
C LEU A 71 5.25 -5.30 5.57
N TYR A 72 5.66 -4.19 6.19
CA TYR A 72 7.00 -4.05 6.75
C TYR A 72 7.29 -5.12 7.81
N LYS A 73 6.37 -5.36 8.76
CA LYS A 73 6.52 -6.43 9.76
C LYS A 73 6.76 -7.80 9.13
N MET A 74 6.05 -8.12 8.04
CA MET A 74 6.27 -9.38 7.33
C MET A 74 7.63 -9.44 6.61
N LEU A 75 8.24 -8.30 6.30
CA LEU A 75 9.56 -8.22 5.66
C LEU A 75 10.71 -8.25 6.68
N VAL A 76 10.53 -7.75 7.90
CA VAL A 76 11.60 -7.79 8.92
C VAL A 76 11.58 -9.03 9.82
N LEU A 77 10.45 -9.74 9.90
CA LEU A 77 10.35 -11.07 10.54
C LEU A 77 11.03 -12.15 9.69
#